data_AF-A0AAX1Q3G3-F1
#
_entry.id   AF-A0AAX1Q3G3-F1
#
_cell.length_a   1.000
_cell.length_b   1.000
_cell.length_c   1.000
_cell.angle_alpha   90.00
_cell.angle_beta   90.00
_cell.angle_gamma   90.00
#
_symmetry.space_group_name_H-M   'P 1'
#
loop_
_entity.id
_entity.type
_entity.pdbx_description
1 polymer ?
#
loop_
_entity_poly.entity_id
_entity_poly.type
_entity_poly.pdbx_seq_one_letter_code
_entity_poly.pdbx_strand_id
1 'polypeptide(L)'
;MIEKVDLEKVNLQEITKNIKDQHVNFAVSNVNNHCLRIAVFSGEYKWHYHSNSDELFTVLEGELFIDFEDKDTIVLKPNDTLLIPAGTVHRTRAKQRTVNLCFEDKNADTIIIDK
;
A
#
# COMPACT_ATOMS: atom_id res chain seq x y z
N MET A 1 2.82 -21.17 -23.87
CA MET A 1 4.20 -20.83 -23.49
C MET A 1 4.16 -20.45 -22.02
N ILE A 2 4.97 -21.09 -21.17
CA ILE A 2 5.08 -20.67 -19.77
C ILE A 2 5.96 -19.43 -19.77
N GLU A 3 5.43 -18.28 -19.34
CA GLU A 3 6.25 -17.09 -19.11
C GLU A 3 7.38 -17.47 -18.14
N LYS A 4 8.61 -17.27 -18.60
CA LYS A 4 9.79 -17.53 -17.78
C LYS A 4 9.86 -16.38 -16.78
N VAL A 5 9.51 -16.66 -15.52
CA VAL A 5 9.69 -15.70 -14.42
C VAL A 5 11.15 -15.81 -13.97
N ASP A 6 11.90 -14.73 -14.10
CA ASP A 6 13.27 -14.67 -13.59
C ASP A 6 13.25 -14.68 -12.05
N LEU A 7 14.12 -15.49 -11.45
CA LEU A 7 14.25 -15.62 -10.01
C LEU A 7 15.07 -14.44 -9.46
N GLU A 8 14.40 -13.32 -9.22
CA GLU A 8 15.03 -12.11 -8.69
C GLU A 8 14.79 -11.95 -7.18
N LYS A 9 15.88 -11.86 -6.41
CA LYS A 9 15.82 -11.49 -4.99
C LYS A 9 15.74 -9.97 -4.88
N VAL A 10 14.68 -9.47 -4.28
CA VAL A 10 14.53 -8.04 -3.95
C VAL A 10 14.71 -7.84 -2.45
N ASN A 11 15.52 -6.84 -2.05
CA ASN A 11 15.55 -6.35 -0.68
C ASN A 11 14.77 -5.03 -0.61
N LEU A 12 13.65 -5.03 0.12
CA LEU A 12 12.70 -3.93 0.18
C LEU A 12 13.29 -2.65 0.79
N GLN A 13 14.20 -2.79 1.75
CA GLN A 13 14.90 -1.66 2.36
C GLN A 13 15.90 -1.05 1.37
N GLU A 14 16.66 -1.89 0.65
CA GLU A 14 17.64 -1.44 -0.33
C GLU A 14 17.03 -0.64 -1.49
N ILE A 15 15.85 -1.05 -1.98
CA ILE A 15 15.17 -0.34 -3.06
C ILE A 15 14.51 0.98 -2.61
N THR A 16 14.26 1.15 -1.31
CA THR A 16 13.57 2.34 -0.77
C THR A 16 14.47 3.32 -0.03
N LYS A 17 15.65 2.91 0.45
CA LYS A 17 16.53 3.71 1.33
C LYS A 17 16.95 5.07 0.77
N ASN A 18 17.05 5.19 -0.55
CA ASN A 18 17.52 6.40 -1.22
C ASN A 18 16.38 7.23 -1.84
N ILE A 19 15.13 6.77 -1.72
CA ILE A 19 13.98 7.49 -2.25
C ILE A 19 13.68 8.68 -1.34
N LYS A 20 13.69 9.88 -1.95
CA LYS A 20 13.45 11.17 -1.27
C LYS A 20 12.15 11.83 -1.71
N ASP A 21 11.53 11.33 -2.78
CA ASP A 21 10.23 11.78 -3.26
C ASP A 21 9.16 11.62 -2.19
N GLN A 22 8.22 12.57 -2.14
CA GLN A 22 7.15 12.55 -1.13
C GLN A 22 6.17 11.40 -1.31
N HIS A 23 6.01 10.92 -2.55
CA HIS A 23 5.14 9.80 -2.85
C HIS A 23 5.64 9.05 -4.08
N VAL A 24 6.02 7.79 -3.88
CA VAL A 24 6.19 6.79 -4.95
C VAL A 24 5.45 5.52 -4.57
N ASN A 25 4.87 4.86 -5.56
CA ASN A 25 4.19 3.59 -5.40
C ASN A 25 4.43 2.76 -6.67
N PHE A 26 5.04 1.58 -6.52
CA PHE A 26 5.36 0.71 -7.65
C PHE A 26 5.24 -0.77 -7.28
N ALA A 27 5.01 -1.61 -8.30
CA ALA A 27 4.97 -3.06 -8.16
C ALA A 27 6.37 -3.60 -7.88
N VAL A 28 6.51 -4.40 -6.82
CA VAL A 28 7.72 -5.16 -6.49
C VAL A 28 7.69 -6.53 -7.17
N SER A 29 6.53 -7.20 -7.12
CA SER A 29 6.35 -8.53 -7.71
C SER A 29 4.88 -8.83 -7.95
N ASN A 30 4.60 -9.67 -8.94
CA ASN A 30 3.27 -10.22 -9.18
C ASN A 30 3.20 -11.65 -8.65
N VAL A 31 2.14 -11.96 -7.91
CA VAL A 31 1.87 -13.29 -7.36
C VAL A 31 0.53 -13.77 -7.88
N ASN A 32 0.56 -14.58 -8.94
CA ASN A 32 -0.63 -14.99 -9.69
C ASN A 32 -1.43 -13.76 -10.18
N ASN A 33 -2.62 -13.54 -9.62
CA ASN A 33 -3.47 -12.38 -9.93
C ASN A 33 -3.29 -11.19 -8.98
N HIS A 34 -2.38 -11.29 -8.01
CA HIS A 34 -2.14 -10.23 -7.04
C HIS A 34 -0.81 -9.52 -7.33
N CYS A 35 -0.67 -8.33 -6.79
CA CYS A 35 0.52 -7.52 -6.90
C CYS A 35 1.00 -7.13 -5.50
N LEU A 36 2.27 -7.42 -5.19
CA LEU A 36 2.94 -6.82 -4.06
C LEU A 36 3.50 -5.47 -4.51
N ARG A 37 2.98 -4.40 -3.94
CA ARG A 37 3.42 -3.03 -4.18
C ARG A 37 4.19 -2.53 -2.97
N ILE A 38 5.09 -1.58 -3.21
CA ILE A 38 5.75 -0.82 -2.13
C ILE A 38 5.51 0.67 -2.36
N ALA A 39 5.16 1.36 -1.29
CA ALA A 39 5.00 2.79 -1.26
C ALA A 39 6.02 3.43 -0.32
N VAL A 40 6.66 4.51 -0.78
CA VAL A 40 7.35 5.46 0.08
C VAL A 40 6.53 6.73 0.06
N PHE A 41 6.04 7.15 1.22
CA PHE A 41 4.95 8.11 1.31
C PHE A 41 5.12 9.08 2.48
N SER A 42 4.68 10.31 2.29
CA SER A 42 4.47 11.34 3.32
C SER A 42 3.36 12.27 2.85
N GLY A 43 2.53 12.75 3.77
CA GLY A 43 1.36 13.57 3.47
C GLY A 43 0.04 12.79 3.55
N GLU A 44 -0.89 13.11 2.67
CA GLU A 44 -2.25 12.53 2.66
C GLU A 44 -2.59 12.02 1.26
N TYR A 45 -3.12 10.81 1.18
CA TYR A 45 -3.72 10.31 -0.05
C TYR A 45 -5.18 10.76 -0.13
N LYS A 46 -5.85 10.49 -1.25
CA LYS A 46 -7.28 10.80 -1.36
C LYS A 46 -8.12 9.74 -0.66
N TRP A 47 -9.33 10.12 -0.23
CA TRP A 47 -10.33 9.14 0.19
C TRP A 47 -10.69 8.25 -0.99
N HIS A 48 -10.69 6.94 -0.76
CA HIS A 48 -10.95 5.97 -1.81
C HIS A 48 -11.43 4.63 -1.23
N TYR A 49 -11.86 3.75 -2.14
CA TYR A 49 -12.05 2.33 -1.88
C TYR A 49 -11.78 1.53 -3.16
N HIS A 50 -11.61 0.23 -2.98
CA HIS A 50 -11.57 -0.76 -4.05
C HIS A 50 -12.87 -1.56 -4.01
N SER A 51 -13.64 -1.58 -5.10
CA SER A 51 -14.92 -2.30 -5.15
C SER A 51 -14.73 -3.81 -5.34
N ASN A 52 -13.60 -4.21 -5.92
CA ASN A 52 -13.36 -5.58 -6.37
C ASN A 52 -12.17 -6.29 -5.70
N SER A 53 -11.48 -5.64 -4.76
CA SER A 53 -10.29 -6.18 -4.11
C SER A 53 -10.22 -5.78 -2.65
N ASP A 54 -9.81 -6.72 -1.80
CA ASP A 54 -9.25 -6.36 -0.50
C ASP A 54 -7.86 -5.75 -0.71
N GLU A 55 -7.42 -4.90 0.22
CA GLU A 55 -6.08 -4.33 0.24
C GLU A 55 -5.41 -4.58 1.59
N LEU A 56 -4.25 -5.24 1.59
CA LEU A 56 -3.49 -5.50 2.81
C LEU A 56 -2.32 -4.51 2.92
N PHE A 57 -2.30 -3.73 4.00
CA PHE A 57 -1.17 -2.87 4.36
C PHE A 57 -0.21 -3.60 5.31
N THR A 58 1.10 -3.44 5.09
CA THR A 58 2.14 -3.81 6.08
C THR A 58 3.19 -2.72 6.17
N VAL A 59 3.47 -2.17 7.35
CA VAL A 59 4.45 -1.10 7.51
C VAL A 59 5.85 -1.67 7.75
N LEU A 60 6.85 -1.15 7.03
CA LEU A 60 8.26 -1.51 7.16
C LEU A 60 9.08 -0.42 7.88
N GLU A 61 8.70 0.85 7.71
CA GLU A 61 9.36 2.00 8.32
C GLU A 61 8.36 3.13 8.56
N GLY A 62 8.50 3.88 9.65
CA GLY A 62 7.64 5.02 9.95
C GLY A 62 6.28 4.62 10.51
N GLU A 63 5.31 5.52 10.39
CA GLU A 63 3.93 5.30 10.84
C GLU A 63 2.95 5.61 9.70
N LEU A 64 2.02 4.69 9.45
CA LEU A 64 0.92 4.86 8.50
C LEU A 64 -0.39 5.01 9.28
N PHE A 65 -1.07 6.13 9.06
CA PHE A 65 -2.39 6.41 9.61
C PHE A 65 -3.43 6.04 8.56
N ILE A 66 -4.42 5.23 8.94
CA ILE A 66 -5.53 4.84 8.07
C ILE A 66 -6.82 5.38 8.69
N ASP A 67 -7.38 6.40 8.02
CA ASP A 67 -8.67 6.98 8.38
C ASP A 67 -9.81 6.18 7.77
N PHE A 68 -10.94 6.17 8.47
CA PHE A 68 -12.18 5.55 8.05
C PHE A 68 -13.33 6.54 8.23
N GLU A 69 -14.47 6.29 7.58
CA GLU A 69 -15.64 7.15 7.71
C GLU A 69 -16.39 6.96 9.03
N ASP A 70 -16.40 5.72 9.54
CA ASP A 70 -17.32 5.23 10.56
C ASP A 70 -16.63 4.76 11.84
N LYS A 71 -15.30 4.91 11.94
CA LYS A 71 -14.50 4.47 13.08
C LYS A 71 -13.24 5.32 13.24
N ASP A 72 -12.58 5.14 14.39
CA ASP A 72 -11.34 5.83 14.71
C ASP A 72 -10.21 5.46 13.74
N THR A 73 -9.30 6.41 13.50
CA THR A 73 -8.07 6.18 12.75
C THR A 73 -7.25 5.05 13.39
N ILE A 74 -6.84 4.09 12.57
CA ILE A 74 -5.88 3.05 12.99
C ILE A 74 -4.48 3.52 12.60
N VAL A 75 -3.52 3.37 13.51
CA VAL A 75 -2.11 3.72 13.28
C VAL A 75 -1.28 2.44 13.23
N LEU A 76 -0.65 2.19 12.09
CA LEU A 76 0.27 1.08 11.88
C LEU A 76 1.71 1.53 12.05
N LYS A 77 2.48 0.74 12.79
CA LYS A 77 3.93 0.89 13.03
C LYS A 77 4.68 -0.25 12.35
N PRO A 78 6.03 -0.23 12.32
CA PRO A 78 6.79 -1.27 11.65
C PRO A 78 6.44 -2.67 12.17
N ASN A 79 6.16 -3.59 11.24
CA ASN A 79 5.66 -4.95 11.43
C ASN A 79 4.17 -5.09 11.80
N ASP A 80 3.41 -4.00 11.83
CA ASP A 80 1.95 -4.07 11.88
C ASP A 80 1.38 -4.31 10.48
N THR A 81 0.24 -5.01 10.43
CA THR A 81 -0.53 -5.22 9.21
C THR A 81 -2.01 -4.98 9.44
N LEU A 82 -2.71 -4.51 8.41
CA LEU A 82 -4.16 -4.32 8.43
C LEU A 82 -4.74 -4.68 7.06
N LEU A 83 -5.77 -5.54 7.08
CA LEU A 83 -6.60 -5.81 5.92
C LEU A 83 -7.70 -4.76 5.84
N ILE A 84 -7.85 -4.14 4.67
CA ILE A 84 -8.96 -3.28 4.30
C ILE A 84 -9.86 -4.10 3.36
N PRO A 85 -11.05 -4.55 3.81
CA PRO A 85 -11.95 -5.30 2.96
C PRO A 85 -12.46 -4.46 1.79
N ALA A 86 -12.72 -5.10 0.65
CA ALA A 86 -13.34 -4.49 -0.52
C ALA A 86 -14.60 -3.68 -0.13
N GLY A 87 -14.76 -2.50 -0.72
CA GLY A 87 -15.83 -1.55 -0.43
C GLY A 87 -15.59 -0.66 0.79
N THR A 88 -14.52 -0.87 1.56
CA THR A 88 -14.22 -0.03 2.73
C THR A 88 -13.61 1.30 2.30
N VAL A 89 -14.35 2.39 2.52
CA VAL A 89 -13.85 3.74 2.29
C VAL A 89 -12.82 4.10 3.35
N HIS A 90 -11.63 4.48 2.88
CA HIS A 90 -10.52 4.82 3.75
C HIS A 90 -9.58 5.85 3.10
N ARG A 91 -8.64 6.36 3.90
CA ARG A 91 -7.57 7.24 3.42
C ARG A 91 -6.29 6.98 4.20
N THR A 92 -5.17 6.85 3.48
CA THR A 92 -3.85 6.76 4.08
C THR A 92 -3.22 8.13 4.29
N ARG A 93 -2.56 8.31 5.43
CA ARG A 93 -1.78 9.51 5.77
C ARG A 93 -0.49 9.13 6.47
N ALA A 94 0.52 9.97 6.35
CA ALA A 94 1.78 9.83 7.05
C ALA A 94 2.34 11.22 7.39
N LYS A 95 2.61 11.46 8.68
CA LYS A 95 3.16 12.74 9.15
C LYS A 95 4.62 12.95 8.76
N GLN A 96 5.33 11.85 8.57
CA GLN A 96 6.73 11.78 8.16
C GLN A 96 6.85 10.70 7.08
N ARG A 97 8.07 10.46 6.59
CA ARG A 97 8.35 9.36 5.67
C ARG A 97 7.89 8.03 6.27
N THR A 98 7.06 7.30 5.55
CA THR A 98 6.69 5.90 5.82
C THR A 98 7.07 5.03 4.63
N VAL A 99 7.35 3.76 4.89
CA VAL A 99 7.47 2.71 3.87
C VAL A 99 6.49 1.62 4.22
N ASN A 100 5.55 1.35 3.32
CA ASN A 100 4.58 0.29 3.50
C ASN A 100 4.45 -0.57 2.24
N LEU A 101 4.08 -1.81 2.45
CA LEU A 101 3.64 -2.72 1.42
C LEU A 101 2.12 -2.64 1.27
N CYS A 102 1.66 -2.77 0.03
CA CYS A 102 0.26 -3.08 -0.28
C CYS A 102 0.23 -4.42 -1.03
N PHE A 103 -0.72 -5.28 -0.68
CA PHE A 103 -0.98 -6.51 -1.42
C PHE A 103 -2.47 -6.61 -1.76
N GLU A 104 -2.77 -6.67 -3.05
CA GLU A 104 -4.11 -6.56 -3.61
C GLU A 104 -4.16 -7.23 -4.99
N ASP A 105 -5.36 -7.38 -5.57
CA ASP A 105 -5.49 -7.81 -6.96
C ASP A 105 -4.79 -6.81 -7.90
N LYS A 106 -4.07 -7.32 -8.91
CA LYS A 106 -3.36 -6.47 -9.87
C LYS A 106 -4.28 -5.55 -10.68
N ASN A 107 -5.57 -5.88 -10.72
CA ASN A 107 -6.64 -5.13 -11.37
C ASN A 107 -7.61 -4.50 -10.35
N ALA A 108 -7.17 -4.31 -9.10
CA ALA A 108 -7.93 -3.57 -8.11
C ALA A 108 -8.30 -2.19 -8.68
N ASP A 109 -9.58 -1.83 -8.60
CA ASP A 109 -10.04 -0.51 -9.04
C ASP A 109 -9.84 0.51 -7.92
N THR A 110 -9.43 1.74 -8.22
CA THR A 110 -9.37 2.79 -7.19
C THR A 110 -10.44 3.83 -7.48
N ILE A 111 -11.51 3.80 -6.67
CA ILE A 111 -12.60 4.76 -6.79
C ILE A 111 -12.34 5.89 -5.79
N ILE A 112 -11.95 7.05 -6.33
CA ILE A 112 -11.71 8.27 -5.54
C ILE A 112 -13.06 8.88 -5.13
N ILE A 113 -13.15 9.30 -3.86
CA ILE A 113 -14.30 10.04 -3.33
C ILE A 113 -13.83 11.47 -3.02
N ASP A 114 -14.51 12.45 -3.59
CA ASP A 114 -14.30 13.86 -3.24
C ASP A 114 -14.96 14.14 -1.88
N LYS A 115 -14.13 14.43 -0.89
CA LYS A 115 -14.51 14.81 0.48
C LYS A 115 -13.72 16.02 0.94
#